data_AF-A0A1A8HBA5-F1
#
_entry.id   AF-A0A1A8HBA5-F1
#
_cell.length_a   1.000
_cell.length_b   1.000
_cell.length_c   1.000
_cell.angle_alpha   90.00
_cell.angle_beta   90.00
_cell.angle_gamma   90.00
#
_symmetry.space_group_name_H-M   'P 1'
#
loop_
_entity.id
_entity.type
_entity.pdbx_description
1 polymer ?
#
loop_
_entity_poly.entity_id
_entity_poly.type
_entity_poly.pdbx_seq_one_letter_code
_entity_poly.pdbx_strand_id
1 'polypeptide(L)'
;MSGRVGDLSPKQAEALEQFRARIQDILPHLPAQHDHFLLRWLRARNFNVQKSEAMLRKHLEFRKHMKVDSIISDWRPPEVIEKYLSGGMCGYDREGSPVWYDVIGPMDPKGLFLSASKQDFIKSKIRDCEMLQKECNLQSERLGRNVESI
;
A
#
# COMPACT_ATOMS: atom_id res chain seq x y z
N MET A 1 22.78 -8.59 2.04
CA MET A 1 21.43 -9.14 1.82
C MET A 1 20.40 -8.07 2.13
N SER A 2 19.70 -7.61 1.11
CA SER A 2 18.73 -6.51 1.15
C SER A 2 17.38 -6.88 1.75
N GLY A 3 17.12 -8.18 1.99
CA GLY A 3 15.82 -8.63 2.50
C GLY A 3 14.72 -8.61 1.44
N ARG A 4 15.10 -8.63 0.16
CA ARG A 4 14.20 -8.75 -1.00
C ARG A 4 14.35 -10.13 -1.64
N VAL A 5 13.36 -10.51 -2.44
CA VAL A 5 13.38 -11.77 -3.21
C VAL A 5 14.67 -11.85 -4.03
N GLY A 6 15.34 -13.00 -4.00
CA GLY A 6 16.64 -13.22 -4.63
C GLY A 6 17.86 -12.75 -3.82
N ASP A 7 17.67 -12.02 -2.72
CA ASP A 7 18.75 -11.46 -1.89
C ASP A 7 18.42 -11.53 -0.39
N LEU A 8 18.03 -12.73 0.07
CA LEU A 8 17.78 -13.07 1.48
C LEU A 8 18.98 -13.79 2.11
N SER A 9 19.38 -13.40 3.31
CA SER A 9 20.28 -14.20 4.14
C SER A 9 19.57 -15.46 4.64
N PRO A 10 20.30 -16.52 5.08
CA PRO A 10 19.68 -17.71 5.65
C PRO A 10 18.70 -17.40 6.80
N LYS A 11 19.06 -16.45 7.67
CA LYS A 11 18.19 -15.98 8.77
C LYS A 11 16.93 -15.27 8.28
N GLN A 12 17.03 -14.51 7.18
CA GLN A 12 15.87 -13.83 6.60
C GLN A 12 14.92 -14.81 5.91
N ALA A 13 15.47 -15.82 5.22
CA ALA A 13 14.68 -16.90 4.63
C ALA A 13 13.96 -17.72 5.71
N GLU A 14 14.66 -18.07 6.80
CA GLU A 14 14.05 -18.74 7.94
C GLU A 14 12.92 -17.91 8.57
N ALA A 15 13.13 -16.60 8.76
CA ALA A 15 12.10 -15.71 9.27
C ALA A 15 10.88 -15.61 8.35
N LEU A 16 11.07 -15.68 7.02
CA LEU A 16 9.98 -15.69 6.04
C LEU A 16 9.13 -16.97 6.17
N GLU A 17 9.76 -18.13 6.31
CA GLU A 17 9.06 -19.41 6.50
C GLU A 17 8.30 -19.45 7.82
N GLN A 18 8.93 -19.02 8.92
CA GLN A 18 8.27 -18.90 10.22
C GLN A 18 7.08 -17.93 10.17
N PHE A 19 7.24 -16.82 9.46
CA PHE A 19 6.17 -15.84 9.28
C PHE A 19 5.00 -16.42 8.50
N ARG A 20 5.25 -17.12 7.39
CA ARG A 20 4.21 -17.79 6.59
C ARG A 20 3.45 -18.82 7.40
N ALA A 21 4.15 -19.62 8.22
CA ALA A 21 3.53 -20.62 9.09
C ALA A 21 2.57 -19.99 10.12
N ARG A 22 2.94 -18.84 10.69
CA ARG A 22 2.12 -18.13 11.71
C ARG A 22 0.86 -17.46 11.17
N ILE A 23 0.84 -17.12 9.88
CA ILE A 23 -0.26 -16.39 9.26
C ILE A 23 -1.15 -17.29 8.38
N GLN A 24 -1.00 -18.62 8.44
CA GLN A 24 -1.75 -19.54 7.59
C GLN A 24 -3.27 -19.35 7.72
N ASP A 25 -3.76 -19.02 8.91
CA ASP A 25 -5.17 -18.76 9.20
C ASP A 25 -5.72 -17.53 8.45
N ILE A 26 -4.88 -16.53 8.19
CA ILE A 26 -5.28 -15.30 7.48
C ILE A 26 -4.80 -15.25 6.03
N LEU A 27 -3.93 -16.16 5.59
CA LEU A 27 -3.32 -16.17 4.26
C LEU A 27 -4.34 -16.08 3.11
N PRO A 28 -5.49 -16.79 3.14
CA PRO A 28 -6.50 -16.69 2.08
C PRO A 28 -7.18 -15.32 1.98
N HIS A 29 -7.13 -14.52 3.04
CA HIS A 29 -7.77 -13.21 3.13
C HIS A 29 -6.81 -12.06 2.80
N LEU A 30 -5.55 -12.35 2.49
CA LEU A 30 -4.57 -11.34 2.10
C LEU A 30 -4.79 -10.86 0.67
N PRO A 31 -4.48 -9.59 0.36
CA PRO A 31 -4.53 -9.08 -1.01
C PRO A 31 -3.50 -9.75 -1.93
N ALA A 32 -2.42 -10.30 -1.37
CA ALA A 32 -1.40 -11.05 -2.09
C ALA A 32 -0.67 -12.04 -1.17
N GLN A 33 -0.23 -13.16 -1.73
CA GLN A 33 0.42 -14.26 -0.98
C GLN A 33 1.89 -14.49 -1.38
N HIS A 34 2.36 -13.80 -2.42
CA HIS A 34 3.73 -13.92 -2.92
C HIS A 34 4.76 -13.27 -1.98
N ASP A 35 6.01 -13.70 -2.08
CA ASP A 35 7.09 -13.33 -1.14
C ASP A 35 7.36 -11.84 -1.09
N HIS A 36 7.26 -11.13 -2.22
CA HIS A 36 7.37 -9.67 -2.25
C HIS A 36 6.41 -9.00 -1.25
N PHE A 37 5.14 -9.46 -1.20
CA PHE A 37 4.15 -8.91 -0.27
C PHE A 37 4.53 -9.20 1.18
N LEU A 38 4.86 -10.44 1.51
CA LEU A 38 5.18 -10.87 2.88
C LEU A 38 6.46 -10.19 3.41
N LEU A 39 7.48 -10.08 2.57
CA LEU A 39 8.75 -9.48 2.92
C LEU A 39 8.63 -7.98 3.23
N ARG A 40 7.63 -7.25 2.69
CA ARG A 40 7.40 -5.84 3.09
C ARG A 40 7.13 -5.71 4.58
N TRP A 41 6.31 -6.60 5.15
CA TRP A 41 5.98 -6.59 6.57
C TRP A 41 7.19 -6.95 7.44
N LEU A 42 7.95 -7.96 7.02
CA LEU A 42 9.18 -8.35 7.70
C LEU A 42 10.22 -7.23 7.67
N ARG A 43 10.49 -6.64 6.51
CA ARG A 43 11.42 -5.50 6.40
C ARG A 43 10.98 -4.33 7.26
N ALA A 44 9.69 -3.99 7.28
CA ALA A 44 9.15 -2.90 8.10
C ALA A 44 9.30 -3.10 9.62
N ARG A 45 9.64 -4.31 10.07
CA ARG A 45 9.87 -4.65 11.48
C ARG A 45 11.22 -5.32 11.72
N ASN A 46 12.21 -5.05 10.86
CA ASN A 46 13.58 -5.59 10.98
C ASN A 46 13.60 -7.13 11.12
N PHE A 47 12.74 -7.82 10.38
CA PHE A 47 12.53 -9.27 10.41
C PHE A 47 12.10 -9.83 11.78
N ASN A 48 11.56 -8.99 12.67
CA ASN A 48 10.90 -9.47 13.88
C ASN A 48 9.54 -10.09 13.51
N VAL A 49 9.47 -11.42 13.53
CA VAL A 49 8.30 -12.19 13.08
C VAL A 49 7.03 -11.82 13.85
N GLN A 50 7.10 -11.71 15.18
CA GLN A 50 5.95 -11.40 16.03
C GLN A 50 5.37 -10.01 15.76
N LYS A 51 6.24 -8.99 15.64
CA LYS A 51 5.82 -7.62 15.32
C LYS A 51 5.30 -7.50 13.89
N SER A 52 5.86 -8.27 12.96
CA SER A 52 5.41 -8.31 11.56
C SER A 52 4.01 -8.91 11.46
N GLU A 53 3.76 -10.00 12.21
CA GLU A 53 2.46 -10.66 12.31
C GLU A 53 1.40 -9.71 12.88
N ALA A 54 1.70 -9.06 14.01
CA ALA A 54 0.81 -8.09 14.61
C ALA A 54 0.49 -6.93 13.65
N MET A 55 1.48 -6.45 12.89
CA MET A 55 1.29 -5.40 11.89
C MET A 55 0.39 -5.85 10.73
N LEU A 56 0.59 -7.06 10.21
CA LEU A 56 -0.21 -7.61 9.12
C LEU A 56 -1.67 -7.89 9.54
N ARG A 57 -1.88 -8.44 10.74
CA ARG A 57 -3.23 -8.67 11.29
C ARG A 57 -3.98 -7.35 11.46
N LYS A 58 -3.33 -6.32 12.02
CA LYS A 58 -3.90 -4.96 12.12
C LYS A 58 -4.21 -4.36 10.74
N HIS A 59 -3.39 -4.65 9.73
CA HIS A 59 -3.67 -4.21 8.37
C HIS A 59 -4.95 -4.85 7.82
N LEU A 60 -5.19 -6.15 8.06
CA LEU A 60 -6.45 -6.80 7.65
C LEU A 60 -7.69 -6.19 8.32
N GLU A 61 -7.60 -5.91 9.62
CA GLU A 61 -8.69 -5.21 10.34
C GLU A 61 -8.96 -3.84 9.73
N PHE A 62 -7.90 -3.09 9.43
CA PHE A 62 -7.99 -1.81 8.74
C PHE A 62 -8.65 -1.95 7.35
N ARG A 63 -8.22 -2.94 6.54
CA ARG A 63 -8.80 -3.19 5.22
C ARG A 63 -10.30 -3.44 5.31
N LYS A 64 -10.73 -4.28 6.26
CA LYS A 64 -12.14 -4.57 6.52
C LYS A 64 -12.93 -3.33 6.96
N HIS A 65 -12.40 -2.59 7.93
CA HIS A 65 -13.08 -1.42 8.48
C HIS A 65 -13.27 -0.30 7.44
N MET A 66 -12.25 -0.07 6.61
CA MET A 66 -12.26 0.99 5.60
C MET A 66 -12.81 0.53 4.24
N LYS A 67 -13.22 -0.74 4.11
CA LYS A 67 -13.67 -1.36 2.85
C LYS A 67 -12.66 -1.15 1.71
N VAL A 68 -11.38 -1.39 2.00
CA VAL A 68 -10.27 -1.07 1.10
C VAL A 68 -10.34 -1.87 -0.19
N ASP A 69 -10.76 -3.14 -0.14
CA ASP A 69 -10.78 -4.03 -1.30
C ASP A 69 -11.70 -3.54 -2.43
N SER A 70 -12.73 -2.75 -2.12
CA SER A 70 -13.64 -2.18 -3.10
C SER A 70 -13.61 -0.64 -3.19
N ILE A 71 -12.65 0.01 -2.52
CA ILE A 71 -12.61 1.47 -2.39
C ILE A 71 -12.43 2.19 -3.74
N ILE A 72 -11.77 1.55 -4.71
CA ILE A 72 -11.55 2.12 -6.04
C ILE A 72 -12.86 2.14 -6.86
N SER A 73 -13.68 1.09 -6.75
CA SER A 73 -14.90 0.92 -7.53
C SER A 73 -16.13 1.53 -6.88
N ASP A 74 -16.29 1.33 -5.56
CA ASP A 74 -17.56 1.53 -4.87
C ASP A 74 -17.66 2.91 -4.20
N TRP A 75 -16.55 3.63 -4.09
CA TRP A 75 -16.48 4.89 -3.39
C TRP A 75 -15.90 5.99 -4.28
N ARG A 76 -16.58 7.14 -4.32
CA ARG A 76 -16.12 8.37 -4.96
C ARG A 76 -15.88 9.43 -3.89
N PRO A 77 -14.76 10.17 -3.97
CA PRO A 77 -14.56 11.33 -3.12
C PRO A 77 -15.71 12.35 -3.29
N PRO A 78 -16.06 13.10 -2.24
CA PRO A 78 -16.89 14.27 -2.37
C PRO A 78 -16.31 15.25 -3.40
N GLU A 79 -17.18 15.97 -4.11
CA GLU A 79 -16.78 16.90 -5.19
C GLU A 79 -15.69 17.89 -4.75
N VAL A 80 -15.76 18.39 -3.51
CA VAL A 80 -14.75 19.31 -2.97
C VAL A 80 -13.37 18.67 -2.87
N ILE A 81 -13.30 17.37 -2.53
CA ILE A 81 -12.03 16.66 -2.50
C ILE A 81 -11.55 16.40 -3.92
N GLU A 82 -12.43 15.92 -4.81
CA GLU A 82 -12.09 15.65 -6.21
C GLU A 82 -11.56 16.88 -6.95
N LYS A 83 -12.12 18.07 -6.68
CA LYS A 83 -11.75 19.31 -7.36
C LYS A 83 -10.59 20.06 -6.71
N TYR A 84 -10.43 19.98 -5.39
CA TYR A 84 -9.54 20.89 -4.65
C TYR A 84 -8.49 20.21 -3.77
N LEU A 85 -8.55 18.88 -3.56
CA LEU A 85 -7.42 18.17 -2.96
C LEU A 85 -6.36 17.97 -4.03
N SER A 86 -5.36 18.85 -4.02
CA SER A 86 -4.32 18.89 -5.03
C SER A 86 -3.41 17.65 -4.99
N GLY A 87 -2.89 17.30 -6.16
CA GLY A 87 -1.99 16.17 -6.35
C GLY A 87 -2.54 15.14 -7.33
N GLY A 88 -1.78 14.07 -7.53
CA GLY A 88 -2.17 12.99 -8.43
C GLY A 88 -1.00 12.20 -8.96
N MET A 89 -1.32 11.06 -9.57
CA MET A 89 -0.33 10.20 -10.22
C MET A 89 -0.05 10.72 -11.63
N CYS A 90 1.22 10.88 -11.98
CA CYS A 90 1.62 11.28 -13.33
C CYS A 90 2.99 10.72 -13.70
N GLY A 91 3.03 9.84 -14.70
CA GLY A 91 4.26 9.26 -15.21
C GLY A 91 4.91 8.22 -14.30
N TYR A 92 6.11 7.79 -14.71
CA TYR A 92 6.92 6.80 -14.02
C TYR A 92 8.36 7.29 -13.93
N ASP A 93 9.09 6.85 -12.90
CA ASP A 93 10.53 7.07 -12.81
C ASP A 93 11.30 6.22 -13.83
N ARG A 94 12.64 6.34 -13.84
CA ARG A 94 13.51 5.58 -14.75
C ARG A 94 13.48 4.06 -14.52
N GLU A 95 13.07 3.63 -13.33
CA GLU A 95 12.91 2.22 -12.96
C GLU A 95 11.47 1.73 -13.21
N GLY A 96 10.56 2.60 -13.65
CA GLY A 96 9.16 2.27 -13.90
C GLY A 96 8.26 2.31 -12.66
N SER A 97 8.73 2.85 -11.53
CA SER A 97 7.89 3.14 -10.35
C SER A 97 6.90 4.26 -10.69
N PRO A 98 5.60 4.12 -10.39
CA PRO A 98 4.64 5.20 -10.58
C PRO A 98 4.99 6.42 -9.73
N VAL A 99 4.84 7.63 -10.28
CA VAL A 99 5.15 8.87 -9.56
C VAL A 99 3.88 9.56 -9.07
N TRP A 100 3.83 9.88 -7.78
CA TRP A 100 2.79 10.68 -7.15
C TRP A 100 3.27 12.10 -6.85
N TYR A 101 2.49 13.09 -7.25
CA TYR A 101 2.73 14.50 -6.92
C TYR A 101 1.77 14.93 -5.82
N ASP A 102 2.28 15.48 -4.71
CA ASP A 102 1.48 16.28 -3.77
C ASP A 102 1.82 17.76 -3.96
N VAL A 103 0.86 18.56 -4.42
CA VAL A 103 1.07 19.98 -4.75
C VAL A 103 0.60 20.84 -3.57
N ILE A 104 1.50 21.09 -2.62
CA ILE A 104 1.14 21.69 -1.32
C ILE A 104 0.81 23.19 -1.41
N GLY A 105 1.58 23.97 -2.19
CA GLY A 105 1.49 25.43 -2.23
C GLY A 105 0.09 26.03 -2.41
N PRO A 106 -0.71 25.59 -3.40
CA PRO A 106 -2.05 26.14 -3.67
C PRO A 106 -3.17 25.49 -2.84
N MET A 107 -2.86 24.55 -1.94
CA MET A 107 -3.89 23.88 -1.15
C MET A 107 -4.52 24.87 -0.16
N ASP A 108 -5.84 24.81 0.02
CA ASP A 108 -6.57 25.50 1.09
C ASP A 108 -7.01 24.49 2.18
N PRO A 109 -6.17 24.20 3.19
CA PRO A 109 -6.52 23.27 4.25
C PRO A 109 -7.77 23.69 5.02
N LYS A 110 -7.99 25.00 5.20
CA LYS A 110 -9.12 25.50 5.98
C LYS A 110 -10.43 25.25 5.24
N GLY A 111 -10.50 25.64 3.96
CA GLY A 111 -11.66 25.37 3.10
C GLY A 111 -11.96 23.88 3.00
N LEU A 112 -10.93 23.05 2.82
CA LEU A 112 -11.04 21.60 2.76
C LEU A 112 -11.64 21.01 4.06
N PHE A 113 -11.08 21.35 5.24
CA PHE A 113 -11.57 20.82 6.51
C PHE A 113 -12.95 21.35 6.93
N LEU A 114 -13.37 22.49 6.39
CA LEU A 114 -14.73 23.02 6.59
C LEU A 114 -15.76 22.43 5.63
N SER A 115 -15.31 21.82 4.52
CA SER A 115 -16.20 21.37 3.43
C SER A 115 -16.32 19.85 3.29
N ALA A 116 -15.41 19.07 3.88
CA ALA A 116 -15.47 17.63 3.88
C ALA A 116 -15.07 17.03 5.23
N SER A 117 -15.55 15.82 5.50
CA SER A 117 -15.21 15.14 6.74
C SER A 117 -13.76 14.67 6.75
N LYS A 118 -13.14 14.62 7.93
CA LYS A 118 -11.82 13.99 8.11
C LYS A 118 -11.78 12.56 7.57
N GLN A 119 -12.90 11.83 7.69
CA GLN A 119 -12.98 10.46 7.20
C GLN A 119 -12.91 10.38 5.67
N ASP A 120 -13.52 11.33 4.96
CA ASP A 120 -13.44 11.38 3.50
C ASP A 120 -12.03 11.73 3.00
N PHE A 121 -11.30 12.60 3.71
CA PHE A 121 -9.87 12.84 3.41
C PHE A 121 -9.04 11.57 3.58
N ILE A 122 -9.23 10.86 4.68
CA ILE A 122 -8.52 9.60 4.93
C ILE A 122 -8.87 8.57 3.86
N LYS A 123 -10.15 8.39 3.52
CA LYS A 123 -10.59 7.48 2.45
C LYS A 123 -10.01 7.86 1.09
N SER A 124 -9.93 9.16 0.77
CA SER A 124 -9.31 9.65 -0.46
C SER A 124 -7.85 9.19 -0.56
N LYS A 125 -7.06 9.41 0.49
CA LYS A 125 -5.66 9.00 0.50
C LYS A 125 -5.48 7.47 0.51
N ILE A 126 -6.39 6.72 1.12
CA ILE A 126 -6.39 5.25 1.03
C ILE A 126 -6.65 4.81 -0.41
N ARG A 127 -7.63 5.41 -1.08
CA ARG A 127 -7.94 5.13 -2.49
C ARG A 127 -6.74 5.46 -3.38
N ASP A 128 -6.05 6.56 -3.13
CA ASP A 128 -4.82 6.94 -3.85
C ASP A 128 -3.73 5.87 -3.70
N CYS A 129 -3.48 5.38 -2.47
CA CYS A 129 -2.54 4.29 -2.22
C CYS A 129 -2.92 2.99 -2.96
N GLU A 130 -4.19 2.60 -2.98
CA GLU A 130 -4.62 1.39 -3.71
C GLU A 130 -4.54 1.58 -5.23
N MET A 131 -4.80 2.80 -5.75
CA MET A 131 -4.57 3.11 -7.16
C MET A 131 -3.10 3.01 -7.55
N LEU A 132 -2.19 3.54 -6.72
CA LEU A 132 -0.75 3.42 -6.93
C LEU A 132 -0.28 1.96 -6.86
N GLN A 133 -0.78 1.18 -5.89
CA GLN A 133 -0.47 -0.24 -5.78
C GLN A 133 -0.97 -1.03 -7.01
N LYS A 134 -2.15 -0.69 -7.55
CA LYS A 134 -2.65 -1.25 -8.80
C LYS A 134 -1.72 -0.91 -9.97
N GLU A 135 -1.26 0.33 -10.04
CA GLU A 135 -0.34 0.77 -11.09
C GLU A 135 1.02 0.06 -11.00
N CYS A 136 1.55 -0.16 -9.79
CA CYS A 136 2.74 -0.99 -9.56
C CYS A 136 2.56 -2.42 -10.11
N ASN A 137 1.39 -3.02 -9.94
CA ASN A 137 1.11 -4.36 -10.47
C ASN A 137 1.10 -4.35 -12.01
N LEU A 138 0.44 -3.36 -12.63
CA LEU A 138 0.42 -3.20 -14.08
C LEU A 138 1.83 -2.97 -14.65
N GLN A 139 2.64 -2.16 -13.97
CA GLN A 139 4.04 -1.95 -14.34
C GLN A 139 4.88 -3.21 -14.17
N SER A 140 4.58 -4.04 -13.16
CA SER A 140 5.27 -5.31 -12.97
C SER A 140 5.04 -6.27 -14.13
N GLU A 141 3.79 -6.34 -14.61
CA GLU A 141 3.42 -7.13 -15.79
C GLU A 141 4.11 -6.60 -17.05
N ARG A 142 4.08 -5.28 -17.28
CA ARG A 142 4.67 -4.64 -18.46
C ARG A 142 6.18 -4.82 -18.55
N LEU A 143 6.89 -4.74 -17.43
CA LEU A 143 8.35 -4.80 -17.38
C LEU A 143 8.90 -6.20 -17.15
N GLY A 144 8.04 -7.18 -16.84
CA GLY A 144 8.46 -8.55 -16.51
C GLY A 144 9.30 -8.64 -15.23
N ARG A 145 9.21 -7.64 -14.34
CA ARG A 145 9.92 -7.59 -13.05
C ARG A 145 9.05 -6.94 -11.98
N ASN A 146 9.21 -7.31 -10.72
CA ASN A 146 8.40 -6.76 -9.63
C ASN A 146 8.69 -5.27 -9.37
N VAL A 147 7.71 -4.41 -9.61
CA VAL A 147 7.66 -3.00 -9.23
C VAL A 147 6.78 -2.88 -7.98
N GLU A 148 7.35 -2.44 -6.86
CA GLU A 148 6.63 -2.28 -5.58
C GLU A 148 6.96 -0.97 -4.86
N SER A 149 7.77 -0.12 -5.48
CA SER A 149 8.13 1.22 -5.01
C SER A 149 7.24 2.27 -5.64
N ILE A 150 7.01 3.33 -4.87
CA ILE A 150 6.34 4.59 -5.23
C ILE A 150 7.22 5.71 -4.66
#